data_AF-A0A4C1X3G7-F1
#
_entry.id   AF-A0A4C1X3G7-F1
#
_cell.length_a   1.000
_cell.length_b   1.000
_cell.length_c   1.000
_cell.angle_alpha   90.00
_cell.angle_beta   90.00
_cell.angle_gamma   90.00
#
_symmetry.space_group_name_H-M   'P 1'
#
loop_
_entity.id
_entity.type
_entity.pdbx_description
1 polymer ?
#
loop_
_entity_poly.entity_id
_entity_poly.type
_entity_poly.pdbx_seq_one_letter_code
_entity_poly.pdbx_strand_id
1 'polypeptide(L)'
;MTVSKLKAGQEAESRAEIVGFHDKAPFLTTAYNCLNEFKFGHTNLTDDLRAGRPSTAATEDDISAVRLMIEIDKRVSYQQIRTSLGIGISQVYEILREYLAVRKLCTR
;
A
#
# COMPACT_ATOMS: atom_id res chain seq x y z
N MET A 1 28.95 15.79 -35.76
CA MET A 1 28.88 16.24 -34.34
C MET A 1 28.28 15.09 -33.56
N THR A 2 29.07 14.46 -32.72
CA THR A 2 28.74 13.16 -32.11
C THR A 2 27.69 13.31 -31.01
N VAL A 3 26.71 12.41 -31.02
CA VAL A 3 25.63 12.22 -30.01
C VAL A 3 26.12 12.26 -28.55
N SER A 4 27.40 11.99 -28.30
CA SER A 4 28.05 12.07 -27.00
C SER A 4 28.07 13.48 -26.38
N LYS A 5 28.15 14.54 -27.19
CA LYS A 5 28.17 15.93 -26.69
C LYS A 5 26.78 16.42 -26.25
N LEU A 6 25.71 15.85 -26.81
CA LEU A 6 24.32 16.15 -26.41
C LEU A 6 23.96 15.47 -25.08
N LYS A 7 24.41 14.23 -24.86
CA LYS A 7 24.22 13.49 -23.60
C LYS A 7 24.86 14.21 -22.40
N ALA A 8 26.09 14.68 -22.55
CA ALA A 8 26.83 15.36 -21.49
C ALA A 8 26.25 16.74 -21.13
N GLY A 9 25.66 17.44 -22.10
CA GLY A 9 24.98 18.72 -21.86
C GLY A 9 23.70 18.57 -21.04
N GLN A 10 22.85 17.59 -21.39
CA GLN A 10 21.62 17.29 -20.64
C GLN A 10 21.89 16.78 -19.22
N GLU A 11 22.96 15.99 -19.03
CA GLU A 11 23.38 15.52 -17.71
C GLU A 11 23.96 16.65 -16.83
N ALA A 12 24.57 17.68 -17.42
CA ALA A 12 25.06 18.84 -16.68
C ALA A 12 23.93 19.82 -16.29
N GLU A 13 22.95 20.04 -17.18
CA GLU A 13 21.79 20.88 -16.89
C GLU A 13 20.88 20.26 -15.83
N SER A 14 20.59 18.96 -15.94
CA SER A 14 19.81 18.24 -14.91
C SER A 14 20.49 18.27 -13.53
N ARG A 15 21.83 18.24 -13.48
CA ARG A 15 22.58 18.41 -12.22
C ARG A 15 22.47 19.82 -11.63
N ALA A 16 22.47 20.85 -12.45
CA ALA A 16 22.32 22.24 -12.01
C ALA A 16 20.91 22.54 -11.48
N GLU A 17 19.88 21.94 -12.08
CA GLU A 17 18.48 22.12 -11.69
C GLU A 17 18.16 21.47 -10.32
N ILE A 18 18.76 20.30 -10.02
CA ILE A 18 18.64 19.62 -8.71
C ILE A 18 19.22 20.47 -7.56
N VAL A 19 20.28 21.25 -7.83
CA VAL A 19 20.97 22.08 -6.83
C VAL A 19 20.16 23.33 -6.42
N GLY A 20 19.13 23.71 -7.18
CA GLY A 20 18.30 24.89 -6.90
C GLY A 20 17.32 24.75 -5.72
N PHE A 21 17.09 23.53 -5.22
CA PHE A 21 16.15 23.25 -4.13
C PHE A 21 16.86 23.27 -2.77
N HIS A 22 17.15 24.48 -2.26
CA HIS A 22 17.65 24.64 -0.90
C HIS A 22 16.64 24.04 0.11
N ASP A 23 17.13 23.11 0.93
CA ASP A 23 16.48 22.41 2.06
C ASP A 23 15.33 21.42 1.79
N LYS A 24 14.74 21.40 0.60
CA LYS A 24 13.66 20.44 0.22
C LYS A 24 14.00 19.55 -0.97
N ALA A 25 15.24 19.59 -1.45
CA ALA A 25 15.69 18.71 -2.53
C ALA A 25 15.65 17.24 -2.09
N PRO A 26 15.15 16.32 -2.93
CA PRO A 26 15.43 14.91 -2.74
C PRO A 26 16.95 14.70 -2.76
N PHE A 27 17.44 13.78 -1.92
CA PHE A 27 18.86 13.47 -1.88
C PHE A 27 19.35 13.02 -3.26
N LEU A 28 20.62 13.28 -3.57
CA LEU A 28 21.23 13.02 -4.87
C LEU A 28 20.93 11.60 -5.40
N THR A 29 20.92 10.58 -4.54
CA THR A 29 20.62 9.20 -4.98
C THR A 29 19.16 9.02 -5.41
N THR A 30 18.20 9.65 -4.73
CA THR A 30 16.79 9.65 -5.12
C THR A 30 16.59 10.32 -6.48
N ALA A 31 17.32 11.41 -6.75
CA ALA A 31 17.29 12.08 -8.04
C ALA A 31 17.87 11.20 -9.17
N TYR A 32 18.99 10.51 -8.92
CA TYR A 32 19.55 9.56 -9.88
C TYR A 32 18.63 8.36 -10.15
N ASN A 33 17.97 7.83 -9.13
CA ASN A 33 17.00 6.75 -9.28
C ASN A 33 15.82 7.19 -10.16
N CYS A 34 15.24 8.35 -9.88
CA CYS A 34 14.16 8.93 -10.71
C CYS A 34 14.59 9.12 -12.18
N LEU A 35 15.80 9.62 -12.40
CA LEU A 35 16.34 9.80 -13.75
C LEU A 35 16.57 8.46 -14.47
N ASN A 36 16.91 7.39 -13.75
CA ASN A 36 17.04 6.05 -14.31
C ASN A 36 15.68 5.42 -14.62
N GLU A 37 14.69 5.55 -13.73
CA GLU A 37 13.30 5.14 -13.99
C GLU A 37 12.74 5.84 -15.24
N PHE A 38 13.00 7.15 -15.37
CA PHE A 38 12.63 7.91 -16.56
C PHE A 38 13.31 7.39 -17.83
N LYS A 39 14.62 7.05 -17.78
CA LYS A 39 15.33 6.40 -18.89
C LYS A 39 14.75 5.04 -19.25
N PHE A 40 14.12 4.36 -18.30
CA PHE A 40 13.48 3.05 -18.49
C PHE A 40 12.03 3.18 -18.99
N GLY A 41 11.53 4.41 -19.18
CA GLY A 41 10.19 4.68 -19.71
C GLY A 41 9.10 4.79 -18.64
N HIS A 42 9.46 4.75 -17.35
CA HIS A 42 8.53 5.00 -16.26
C HIS A 42 8.30 6.51 -16.12
N THR A 43 7.26 7.03 -16.77
CA THR A 43 6.88 8.46 -16.72
C THR A 43 5.79 8.76 -15.69
N ASN A 44 5.36 7.76 -14.90
CA ASN A 44 4.36 7.97 -13.86
C ASN A 44 4.98 8.76 -12.70
N LEU A 45 4.41 9.93 -12.43
CA LEU A 45 4.81 10.79 -11.30
C LEU A 45 4.17 10.33 -9.98
N THR A 46 3.14 9.49 -10.05
CA THR A 46 2.42 8.96 -8.88
C THR A 46 3.10 7.68 -8.40
N ASP A 47 3.33 7.59 -7.09
CA ASP A 47 3.80 6.36 -6.47
C ASP A 47 2.81 5.24 -6.76
N ASP A 48 3.33 4.03 -7.03
CA ASP A 48 2.48 2.87 -7.22
C ASP A 48 1.66 2.63 -5.96
N LEU A 49 0.48 2.00 -6.11
CA LEU A 49 -0.35 1.62 -4.98
C LEU A 49 0.46 0.73 -4.04
N ARG A 50 0.94 1.32 -2.94
CA ARG A 50 1.70 0.61 -1.93
C ARG A 50 0.75 -0.36 -1.25
N ALA A 51 0.87 -1.64 -1.58
CA ALA A 51 0.17 -2.68 -0.83
C ALA A 51 0.58 -2.55 0.63
N GLY A 52 -0.36 -2.10 1.47
CA GLY A 52 -0.19 -2.16 2.92
C GLY A 52 0.03 -3.62 3.33
N ARG A 53 0.62 -3.84 4.50
CA ARG A 53 0.79 -5.21 5.00
C ARG A 53 -0.60 -5.81 5.27
N PRO A 54 -1.06 -6.83 4.52
CA PRO A 54 -2.17 -7.64 5.02
C PRO A 54 -1.66 -8.36 6.26
N SER A 55 -2.40 -8.33 7.36
CA SER A 55 -2.03 -9.10 8.54
C SER A 55 -2.28 -10.58 8.25
N THR A 56 -1.34 -11.23 7.56
CA THR A 56 -1.33 -12.66 7.16
C THR A 56 -1.35 -13.57 8.38
N ALA A 57 -2.49 -13.64 9.07
CA ALA A 57 -2.68 -14.47 10.25
C ALA A 57 -4.12 -14.95 10.43
N ALA A 58 -5.05 -14.57 9.54
CA ALA A 58 -6.36 -15.24 9.48
C ALA A 58 -6.18 -16.57 8.74
N THR A 59 -6.34 -17.69 9.43
CA THR A 59 -6.34 -19.01 8.80
C THR A 59 -7.68 -19.26 8.10
N GLU A 60 -7.73 -20.20 7.15
CA GLU A 60 -9.00 -20.58 6.52
C GLU A 60 -10.02 -21.08 7.56
N ASP A 61 -9.53 -21.75 8.61
CA ASP A 61 -10.34 -22.18 9.75
C ASP A 61 -10.97 -20.99 10.47
N ASP A 62 -10.20 -19.93 10.74
CA ASP A 62 -10.73 -18.70 11.35
C ASP A 62 -11.81 -18.05 10.47
N ILE A 63 -11.58 -17.97 9.15
CA ILE A 63 -12.54 -17.40 8.20
C ILE A 63 -13.84 -18.22 8.21
N SER A 64 -13.74 -19.55 8.18
CA SER A 64 -14.90 -20.45 8.21
C SER A 64 -15.68 -20.35 9.52
N ALA A 65 -14.99 -20.24 10.64
CA ALA A 65 -15.62 -20.10 11.95
C ALA A 65 -16.34 -18.75 12.09
N VAL A 66 -15.73 -17.65 11.63
CA VAL A 66 -16.40 -16.33 11.59
C VAL A 66 -17.65 -16.37 10.69
N ARG A 67 -17.59 -17.02 9.53
CA ARG A 67 -18.77 -17.22 8.64
C ARG A 67 -19.90 -17.88 9.40
N LEU A 68 -19.62 -19.00 10.06
CA LEU A 68 -20.60 -19.78 10.80
C LEU A 68 -21.21 -18.97 11.96
N MET A 69 -20.40 -18.21 12.69
CA MET A 69 -20.90 -17.34 13.76
C MET A 69 -21.90 -16.29 13.26
N ILE A 70 -21.65 -15.68 12.10
CA ILE A 70 -22.54 -14.68 11.49
C ILE A 70 -23.82 -15.34 10.94
N GLU A 71 -23.72 -16.55 10.41
CA GLU A 71 -24.86 -17.30 9.91
C GLU A 71 -25.82 -17.70 11.05
N ILE A 72 -25.27 -18.09 12.21
CA ILE A 72 -26.03 -18.38 13.43
C ILE A 72 -26.64 -17.10 14.01
N ASP A 73 -25.84 -16.04 14.17
CA ASP A 73 -26.29 -14.75 14.68
C ASP A 73 -25.75 -13.58 13.84
N LYS A 74 -26.63 -12.99 13.03
CA LYS A 74 -26.32 -11.82 12.20
C LYS A 74 -26.00 -10.55 13.01
N ARG A 75 -26.22 -10.56 14.33
CA ARG A 75 -25.94 -9.45 15.24
C ARG A 75 -24.70 -9.69 16.12
N VAL A 76 -23.90 -10.71 15.81
CA VAL A 76 -22.65 -10.97 16.53
C VAL A 76 -21.73 -9.74 16.51
N SER A 77 -21.20 -9.39 17.67
CA SER A 77 -20.29 -8.26 17.83
C SER A 77 -18.84 -8.65 17.57
N TYR A 78 -18.02 -7.69 17.12
CA TYR A 78 -16.58 -7.88 16.93
C TYR A 78 -15.87 -8.42 18.19
N GLN A 79 -16.34 -8.02 19.38
CA GLN A 79 -15.79 -8.46 20.66
C GLN A 79 -16.08 -9.93 20.93
N GLN A 80 -17.28 -10.41 20.60
CA GLN A 80 -17.64 -11.82 20.76
C GLN A 80 -16.81 -12.70 19.83
N ILE A 81 -16.63 -12.28 18.56
CA ILE A 81 -15.78 -13.00 17.60
C ILE A 81 -14.33 -13.08 18.09
N ARG A 82 -13.78 -11.95 18.58
CA ARG A 82 -12.44 -11.92 19.17
C ARG A 82 -12.32 -12.91 20.34
N THR A 83 -13.28 -12.89 21.25
CA THR A 83 -13.22 -13.71 22.47
C THR A 83 -13.42 -15.21 22.17
N SER A 84 -14.24 -15.56 21.17
CA SER A 84 -14.47 -16.96 20.80
C SER A 84 -13.29 -17.59 20.07
N LEU A 85 -12.64 -16.84 19.19
CA LEU A 85 -11.56 -17.34 18.33
C LEU A 85 -10.15 -17.00 18.86
N GLY A 86 -10.04 -16.11 19.83
CA GLY A 86 -8.75 -15.67 20.38
C GLY A 86 -7.90 -14.84 19.42
N ILE A 87 -8.49 -14.37 18.31
CA ILE A 87 -7.81 -13.60 17.25
C ILE A 87 -7.77 -12.11 17.55
N GLY A 88 -6.78 -11.39 17.01
CA GLY A 88 -6.67 -9.94 17.16
C GLY A 88 -7.84 -9.19 16.51
N ILE A 89 -8.25 -8.06 17.10
CA ILE A 89 -9.38 -7.27 16.58
C ILE A 89 -9.15 -6.81 15.13
N SER A 90 -7.90 -6.50 14.77
CA SER A 90 -7.52 -6.13 13.40
C SER A 90 -7.78 -7.26 12.40
N GLN A 91 -7.53 -8.51 12.80
CA GLN A 91 -7.79 -9.68 11.96
C GLN A 91 -9.29 -9.88 11.76
N VAL A 92 -10.10 -9.66 12.80
CA VAL A 92 -11.56 -9.70 12.69
C VAL A 92 -12.05 -8.69 11.64
N TYR A 93 -11.51 -7.47 11.65
CA TYR A 93 -11.85 -6.45 10.64
C TYR A 93 -11.45 -6.87 9.23
N GLU A 94 -10.25 -7.40 9.04
CA GLU A 94 -9.78 -7.90 7.74
C GLU A 94 -10.66 -9.06 7.24
N ILE A 95 -10.97 -10.05 8.09
CA ILE A 95 -11.86 -11.17 7.75
C ILE A 95 -13.23 -10.64 7.29
N LEU A 96 -13.86 -9.76 8.05
CA LEU A 96 -15.20 -9.26 7.75
C LEU A 96 -15.24 -8.41 6.47
N ARG A 97 -14.21 -7.59 6.23
CA ARG A 97 -14.16 -6.67 5.09
C ARG A 97 -13.66 -7.34 3.80
N GLU A 98 -12.51 -8.02 3.88
CA GLU A 98 -11.80 -8.54 2.71
C GLU A 98 -12.29 -9.93 2.31
N TYR A 99 -12.58 -10.82 3.27
CA TYR A 99 -12.94 -12.21 2.99
C TYR A 99 -14.45 -12.48 2.97
N LEU A 100 -15.21 -11.77 3.81
CA LEU A 100 -16.66 -11.98 3.97
C LEU A 100 -17.51 -10.89 3.33
N ALA A 101 -16.92 -9.72 3.04
CA ALA A 101 -17.61 -8.55 2.47
C ALA A 101 -18.95 -8.22 3.16
N VAL A 102 -19.03 -8.42 4.48
CA VAL A 102 -20.28 -8.21 5.23
C VAL A 102 -20.46 -6.73 5.58
N ARG A 103 -21.71 -6.27 5.57
CA ARG A 103 -22.07 -4.89 5.93
C ARG A 103 -22.62 -4.83 7.34
N LYS A 104 -22.21 -3.82 8.11
CA LYS A 104 -22.73 -3.56 9.45
C LYS A 104 -24.22 -3.20 9.35
N LEU A 105 -25.05 -3.85 10.17
CA LEU A 105 -26.45 -3.48 10.33
C LEU A 105 -26.54 -2.25 11.25
N CYS A 106 -27.20 -1.20 10.77
CA CYS A 106 -27.54 -0.02 11.57
C CYS A 106 -29.03 -0.10 11.94
N THR A 107 -29.35 0.02 13.23
CA THR A 107 -30.73 0.28 13.67
C THR A 107 -31.05 1.75 13.44
N ARG A 108 -32.27 2.07 13.00
CA ARG A 108 -32.76 3.45 12.89
C ARG A 108 -33.04 4.03 14.28
#